data_AF-A0A952MW62-F1
#
_entry.id   AF-A0A952MW62-F1
#
_cell.length_a   1.000
_cell.length_b   1.000
_cell.length_c   1.000
_cell.angle_alpha   90.00
_cell.angle_beta   90.00
_cell.angle_gamma   90.00
#
_symmetry.space_group_name_H-M   'P 1'
#
loop_
_entity.id
_entity.type
_entity.pdbx_description
1 polymer ?
#
loop_
_entity_poly.entity_id
_entity_poly.type
_entity_poly.pdbx_seq_one_letter_code
_entity_poly.pdbx_strand_id
1 'polypeptide(L)'
;MRKIISTNSLLIICFWVFCCTSYAQHNADDAPKNYCILFVGNSLTLSNNLPALVAEEAMGRGIYINTEVLAYPNYALEDHWNDKILQKKLLNRNFDFVILQQGPSSQPEGREMLIEYGMRIKELCAYGQTKLVFFMVWPASQNYQMFEGVIRNYADAADLSKAILCPVGQQWKNYIDRTNDFSYYGLDGFHPSLTGSKKAAEIIVDSIFK
;
A
#
# COMPACT_ATOMS: atom_id res chain seq x y z
N MET A 1 77.69 41.44 -28.97
CA MET A 1 78.27 40.07 -29.08
C MET A 1 78.36 39.51 -27.67
N ARG A 2 77.41 38.66 -27.22
CA ARG A 2 77.44 37.17 -27.23
C ARG A 2 78.69 36.55 -26.56
N LYS A 3 78.51 35.92 -25.39
CA LYS A 3 78.75 34.49 -25.05
C LYS A 3 78.64 34.33 -23.52
N ILE A 4 77.56 33.71 -22.99
CA ILE A 4 77.36 32.27 -22.74
C ILE A 4 78.40 31.69 -21.76
N ILE A 5 77.96 31.46 -20.52
CA ILE A 5 78.51 30.48 -19.58
C ILE A 5 77.40 29.45 -19.37
N SER A 6 77.72 28.18 -19.61
CA SER A 6 76.84 27.04 -19.31
C SER A 6 77.08 26.55 -17.90
N THR A 7 76.02 26.21 -17.19
CA THR A 7 76.08 25.25 -16.09
C THR A 7 74.86 24.34 -16.16
N ASN A 8 75.13 23.04 -16.24
CA ASN A 8 74.18 21.94 -16.11
C ASN A 8 73.56 21.96 -14.71
N SER A 9 72.24 21.77 -14.63
CA SER A 9 71.59 21.29 -13.42
C SER A 9 70.58 20.21 -13.78
N LEU A 10 70.87 19.02 -13.26
CA LEU A 10 70.06 17.81 -13.08
C LEU A 10 68.53 18.03 -13.17
N LEU A 11 67.88 17.30 -14.07
CA LEU A 11 66.44 17.03 -14.00
C LEU A 11 66.18 15.90 -12.99
N ILE A 12 65.57 16.24 -11.85
CA ILE A 12 64.94 15.26 -10.96
C ILE A 12 63.50 15.10 -11.44
N ILE A 13 63.19 13.97 -12.07
CA ILE A 13 61.82 13.61 -12.45
C ILE A 13 61.19 12.91 -11.24
N CYS A 14 60.45 13.65 -10.43
CA CYS A 14 59.56 13.09 -9.41
C CYS A 14 58.32 12.51 -10.10
N PHE A 15 58.23 11.19 -10.18
CA PHE A 15 57.01 10.48 -10.53
C PHE A 15 56.00 10.62 -9.38
N TRP A 16 55.08 11.57 -9.49
CA TRP A 16 53.88 11.60 -8.65
C TRP A 16 52.92 10.52 -9.13
N VAL A 17 52.89 9.39 -8.43
CA VAL A 17 51.81 8.41 -8.57
C VAL A 17 50.56 9.04 -7.97
N PHE A 18 49.73 9.61 -8.83
CA PHE A 18 48.35 9.99 -8.49
C PHE A 18 47.57 8.70 -8.26
N CYS A 19 47.53 8.23 -7.02
CA CYS A 19 46.57 7.22 -6.60
C CYS A 19 45.20 7.90 -6.57
N CYS A 20 44.47 7.85 -7.69
CA CYS A 20 43.05 8.17 -7.72
C CYS A 20 42.31 7.12 -6.88
N THR A 21 42.18 7.38 -5.58
CA THR A 21 41.11 6.77 -4.80
C THR A 21 39.80 7.35 -5.29
N SER A 22 39.15 6.64 -6.21
CA SER A 22 37.74 6.87 -6.52
C SER A 22 36.93 6.58 -5.25
N TYR A 23 36.74 7.60 -4.42
CA TYR A 23 35.67 7.63 -3.45
C TYR A 23 34.37 7.56 -4.26
N ALA A 24 33.77 6.37 -4.30
CA ALA A 24 32.39 6.25 -4.73
C ALA A 24 31.56 7.12 -3.79
N GLN A 25 31.03 8.25 -4.31
CA GLN A 25 29.89 8.91 -3.70
C GLN A 25 28.73 7.91 -3.80
N HIS A 26 28.54 7.08 -2.77
CA HIS A 26 27.26 6.44 -2.55
C HIS A 26 26.29 7.57 -2.24
N ASN A 27 25.43 7.87 -3.22
CA ASN A 27 24.35 8.82 -3.04
C ASN A 27 23.47 8.33 -1.88
N ALA A 28 23.16 9.22 -0.94
CA ALA A 28 22.22 8.96 0.14
C ALA A 28 20.78 8.66 -0.35
N ASP A 29 20.55 8.71 -1.67
CA ASP A 29 19.28 8.44 -2.34
C ASP A 29 19.01 6.95 -2.58
N ASP A 30 19.98 6.05 -2.33
CA ASP A 30 19.80 4.59 -2.45
C ASP A 30 19.27 3.92 -1.16
N ALA A 31 18.97 4.70 -0.13
CA ALA A 31 18.35 4.15 1.09
C ALA A 31 16.95 3.62 0.74
N PRO A 32 16.61 2.37 1.13
CA PRO A 32 15.31 1.82 0.81
C PRO A 32 14.19 2.69 1.37
N LYS A 33 13.20 2.99 0.52
CA LYS A 33 12.09 3.82 0.93
C LYS A 33 11.18 3.04 1.88
N ASN A 34 11.12 3.50 3.13
CA ASN A 34 10.24 2.95 4.15
C ASN A 34 8.88 3.65 4.10
N TYR A 35 7.80 2.86 4.16
CA TYR A 35 6.43 3.35 4.24
C TYR A 35 5.74 2.83 5.50
N CYS A 36 4.92 3.67 6.12
CA CYS A 36 4.05 3.29 7.22
C CYS A 36 2.60 3.21 6.74
N ILE A 37 1.96 2.06 6.90
CA ILE A 37 0.60 1.79 6.44
C ILE A 37 -0.29 1.39 7.61
N LEU A 38 -1.41 2.09 7.80
CA LEU A 38 -2.46 1.70 8.74
C LEU A 38 -3.57 0.95 8.00
N PHE A 39 -3.82 -0.30 8.38
CA PHE A 39 -4.99 -1.06 7.95
C PHE A 39 -6.15 -0.84 8.91
N VAL A 40 -7.32 -0.48 8.38
CA VAL A 40 -8.55 -0.31 9.14
C VAL A 40 -9.63 -1.19 8.53
N GLY A 41 -10.22 -2.08 9.33
CA GLY A 41 -11.22 -3.01 8.81
C GLY A 41 -11.68 -4.03 9.83
N ASN A 42 -11.91 -5.26 9.36
CA ASN A 42 -12.45 -6.34 10.16
C ASN A 42 -11.80 -7.70 9.85
N SER A 43 -12.53 -8.80 10.06
CA SER A 43 -12.02 -10.16 9.86
C SER A 43 -11.46 -10.41 8.46
N LEU A 44 -11.95 -9.73 7.41
CA LEU A 44 -11.38 -9.83 6.06
C LEU A 44 -9.95 -9.26 6.00
N THR A 45 -9.68 -8.19 6.76
CA THR A 45 -8.34 -7.61 6.91
C THR A 45 -7.45 -8.49 7.80
N LEU A 46 -8.01 -9.09 8.85
CA LEU A 46 -7.25 -9.95 9.78
C LEU A 46 -6.90 -11.33 9.18
N SER A 47 -7.69 -11.81 8.22
CA SER A 47 -7.55 -13.15 7.65
C SER A 47 -6.17 -13.37 7.02
N ASN A 48 -5.55 -14.50 7.39
CA ASN A 48 -4.20 -14.91 6.96
C ASN A 48 -3.11 -13.85 7.23
N ASN A 49 -3.36 -12.90 8.14
CA ASN A 49 -2.48 -11.76 8.40
C ASN A 49 -2.16 -10.98 7.12
N LEU A 50 -3.20 -10.53 6.39
CA LEU A 50 -3.07 -9.76 5.16
C LEU A 50 -2.06 -8.60 5.24
N PRO A 51 -1.99 -7.79 6.33
CA PRO A 51 -0.99 -6.74 6.45
C PRO A 51 0.46 -7.26 6.34
N ALA A 52 0.76 -8.41 6.96
CA ALA A 52 2.08 -9.04 6.83
C ALA A 52 2.36 -9.53 5.40
N LEU A 53 1.34 -10.10 4.72
CA LEU A 53 1.47 -10.51 3.32
C LEU A 53 1.72 -9.32 2.38
N VAL A 54 1.12 -8.16 2.66
CA VAL A 54 1.39 -6.92 1.91
C VAL A 54 2.83 -6.46 2.11
N ALA A 55 3.34 -6.51 3.34
CA ALA A 55 4.74 -6.18 3.62
C ALA A 55 5.72 -7.15 2.96
N GLU A 56 5.43 -8.46 2.97
CA GLU A 56 6.24 -9.48 2.30
C GLU A 56 6.28 -9.28 0.78
N GLU A 57 5.12 -9.05 0.15
CA GLU A 57 5.01 -8.79 -1.28
C GLU A 57 5.78 -7.52 -1.68
N ALA A 58 5.67 -6.44 -0.90
CA ALA A 58 6.40 -5.20 -1.15
C ALA A 58 7.91 -5.38 -0.97
N MET A 59 8.34 -6.13 0.04
CA MET A 59 9.75 -6.43 0.28
C MET A 59 10.38 -7.19 -0.89
N GLY A 60 9.63 -8.10 -1.53
CA GLY A 60 10.04 -8.76 -2.77
C GLY A 60 10.35 -7.80 -3.93
N ARG A 61 9.87 -6.55 -3.84
CA ARG A 61 10.09 -5.46 -4.81
C ARG A 61 11.05 -4.37 -4.29
N GLY A 62 11.73 -4.63 -3.17
CA GLY A 62 12.66 -3.67 -2.55
C GLY A 62 11.98 -2.52 -1.79
N ILE A 63 10.69 -2.63 -1.49
CA ILE A 63 9.91 -1.63 -0.75
C ILE A 63 9.69 -2.12 0.67
N TYR A 64 10.06 -1.31 1.65
CA TYR A 64 9.94 -1.68 3.06
C TYR A 64 8.67 -1.04 3.63
N ILE A 65 7.81 -1.87 4.22
CA ILE A 65 6.53 -1.43 4.78
C ILE A 65 6.45 -1.83 6.25
N ASN A 66 6.23 -0.83 7.11
CA ASN A 66 5.77 -1.01 8.47
C ASN A 66 4.25 -0.95 8.49
N THR A 67 3.60 -1.98 9.04
CA THR A 67 2.14 -2.02 9.12
C THR A 67 1.65 -1.84 10.54
N GLU A 68 0.63 -1.01 10.72
CA GLU A 68 -0.25 -1.02 11.88
C GLU A 68 -1.63 -1.53 11.50
N VAL A 69 -2.34 -2.12 12.47
CA VAL A 69 -3.67 -2.68 12.26
C VAL A 69 -4.63 -2.13 13.31
N LEU A 70 -5.75 -1.58 12.84
CA LEU A 70 -6.92 -1.25 13.63
C LEU A 70 -8.11 -2.00 13.02
N ALA A 71 -8.21 -3.29 13.35
CA ALA A 71 -9.26 -4.14 12.83
C ALA A 71 -9.80 -5.06 13.92
N TYR A 72 -11.12 -5.21 13.92
CA TYR A 72 -11.84 -6.04 14.88
C TYR A 72 -12.88 -6.89 14.12
N PRO A 73 -13.10 -8.15 14.49
CA PRO A 73 -14.12 -8.98 13.84
C PRO A 73 -15.49 -8.27 13.82
N ASN A 74 -16.19 -8.37 12.69
CA ASN A 74 -17.53 -7.78 12.46
C ASN A 74 -17.64 -6.25 12.50
N TYR A 75 -16.55 -5.51 12.67
CA TYR A 75 -16.61 -4.04 12.66
C TYR A 75 -16.94 -3.48 11.26
N ALA A 76 -17.76 -2.44 11.26
CA ALA A 76 -17.91 -1.48 10.17
C ALA A 76 -17.01 -0.25 10.40
N LEU A 77 -16.85 0.60 9.39
CA LEU A 77 -16.16 1.89 9.52
C LEU A 77 -16.84 2.83 10.52
N GLU A 78 -18.15 2.71 10.70
CA GLU A 78 -18.90 3.45 11.71
C GLU A 78 -18.40 3.14 13.13
N ASP A 79 -18.19 1.86 13.44
CA ASP A 79 -17.72 1.43 14.76
C ASP A 79 -16.34 2.04 15.05
N HIS A 80 -15.41 1.92 14.09
CA HIS A 80 -14.08 2.55 14.17
C HIS A 80 -14.15 4.06 14.36
N TRP A 81 -15.10 4.72 13.70
CA TRP A 81 -15.31 6.16 13.83
C TRP A 81 -15.86 6.54 15.21
N ASN A 82 -16.72 5.72 15.78
CA ASN A 82 -17.36 5.98 17.07
C ASN A 82 -16.40 5.76 18.25
N ASP A 83 -15.48 4.80 18.15
CA ASP A 83 -14.47 4.51 19.17
C ASP A 83 -13.42 5.61 19.34
N LYS A 84 -13.31 6.54 18.38
CA LYS A 84 -12.34 7.66 18.37
C LYS A 84 -10.86 7.25 18.31
N ILE A 85 -10.55 5.95 18.17
CA ILE A 85 -9.17 5.45 18.10
C ILE A 85 -8.53 5.82 16.76
N LEU A 86 -9.25 5.65 15.65
CA LEU A 86 -8.75 5.97 14.31
C LEU A 86 -8.34 7.44 14.20
N GLN A 87 -9.18 8.34 14.72
CA GLN A 87 -8.93 9.78 14.72
C GLN A 87 -7.66 10.11 15.50
N LYS A 88 -7.48 9.53 16.70
CA LYS A 88 -6.26 9.70 17.49
C LYS A 88 -5.02 9.20 16.75
N LYS A 89 -5.10 8.05 16.08
CA LYS A 89 -3.99 7.51 15.27
C LYS A 89 -3.61 8.45 14.13
N LEU A 90 -4.60 8.99 13.40
CA LEU A 90 -4.34 9.87 12.26
C LEU A 90 -3.83 11.25 12.66
N LEU A 91 -4.18 11.74 13.85
CA LEU A 91 -3.62 12.99 14.40
C LEU A 91 -2.12 12.91 14.69
N ASN A 92 -1.57 11.71 14.91
CA ASN A 92 -0.15 11.52 15.16
C ASN A 92 0.72 11.54 13.88
N ARG A 93 0.10 11.62 12.69
CA ARG A 93 0.76 11.87 11.37
C ARG A 93 1.91 10.92 10.99
N ASN A 94 1.80 9.65 11.36
CA ASN A 94 2.86 8.66 11.13
C ASN A 94 2.59 7.71 9.96
N PHE A 95 1.58 7.97 9.12
CA PHE A 95 1.18 7.05 8.05
C PHE A 95 1.26 7.71 6.68
N ASP A 96 1.94 7.03 5.76
CA ASP A 96 1.92 7.36 4.33
C ASP A 96 0.59 6.94 3.70
N PHE A 97 0.05 5.79 4.13
CA PHE A 97 -1.20 5.25 3.65
C PHE A 97 -2.12 4.77 4.76
N VAL A 98 -3.42 4.94 4.54
CA VAL A 98 -4.47 4.29 5.33
C VAL A 98 -5.31 3.47 4.37
N ILE A 99 -5.41 2.17 4.63
CA ILE A 99 -6.19 1.23 3.83
C ILE A 99 -7.48 0.93 4.57
N LEU A 100 -8.61 1.35 4.00
CA LEU A 100 -9.94 1.12 4.56
C LEU A 100 -10.62 -0.06 3.91
N GLN A 101 -11.21 -0.90 4.75
CA GLN A 101 -12.05 -2.02 4.35
C GLN A 101 -13.42 -1.91 5.04
N GLN A 102 -14.49 -1.98 4.24
CA GLN A 102 -15.90 -1.99 4.65
C GLN A 102 -16.65 -3.13 3.96
N GLY A 103 -17.53 -3.82 4.67
CA GLY A 103 -18.40 -4.83 4.08
C GLY A 103 -19.48 -5.27 5.08
N PRO A 104 -20.70 -5.64 4.63
CA PRO A 104 -21.18 -5.65 3.24
C PRO A 104 -21.26 -4.23 2.63
N SER A 105 -21.02 -4.12 1.31
CA SER A 105 -20.98 -2.82 0.61
C SER A 105 -21.85 -2.75 -0.65
N SER A 106 -22.48 -3.85 -1.07
CA SER A 106 -23.31 -3.88 -2.29
C SER A 106 -24.69 -3.26 -2.09
N GLN A 107 -25.21 -3.24 -0.86
CA GLN A 107 -26.54 -2.75 -0.51
C GLN A 107 -26.54 -1.27 -0.13
N PRO A 108 -27.70 -0.57 -0.16
CA PRO A 108 -27.79 0.86 0.11
C PRO A 108 -27.12 1.30 1.42
N GLU A 109 -27.38 0.61 2.53
CA GLU A 109 -26.81 0.94 3.83
C GLU A 109 -25.29 0.75 3.84
N GLY A 110 -24.82 -0.34 3.22
CA GLY A 110 -23.39 -0.63 3.05
C GLY A 110 -22.66 0.42 2.20
N ARG A 111 -23.33 0.91 1.15
CA ARG A 111 -22.84 1.99 0.28
C ARG A 111 -22.74 3.31 1.04
N GLU A 112 -23.78 3.68 1.77
CA GLU A 112 -23.84 4.91 2.55
C GLU A 112 -22.71 4.93 3.59
N MET A 113 -22.57 3.86 4.39
CA MET A 113 -21.47 3.73 5.35
C MET A 113 -20.09 3.84 4.69
N LEU A 114 -19.87 3.14 3.57
CA LEU A 114 -18.59 3.17 2.86
C LEU A 114 -18.21 4.60 2.42
N ILE A 115 -19.15 5.32 1.84
CA ILE A 115 -18.91 6.68 1.31
C ILE A 115 -18.82 7.69 2.45
N GLU A 116 -19.76 7.69 3.38
CA GLU A 116 -19.81 8.68 4.46
C GLU A 116 -18.54 8.61 5.32
N TYR A 117 -18.23 7.42 5.84
CA TYR A 117 -17.07 7.26 6.70
C TYR A 117 -15.76 7.35 5.91
N GLY A 118 -15.75 6.91 4.65
CA GLY A 118 -14.65 7.14 3.73
C GLY A 118 -14.32 8.64 3.56
N MET A 119 -15.33 9.49 3.36
CA MET A 119 -15.17 10.94 3.24
C MET A 119 -14.70 11.59 4.54
N ARG A 120 -15.30 11.21 5.67
CA ARG A 120 -14.87 11.70 6.99
C ARG A 120 -13.41 11.35 7.30
N ILE A 121 -12.97 10.14 6.95
CA ILE A 121 -11.59 9.70 7.14
C ILE A 121 -10.66 10.40 6.14
N LYS A 122 -11.10 10.64 4.90
CA LYS A 122 -10.35 11.41 3.90
C LYS A 122 -10.00 12.80 4.41
N GLU A 123 -10.93 13.49 5.07
CA GLU A 123 -10.69 14.80 5.67
C GLU A 123 -9.56 14.74 6.70
N LEU A 124 -9.57 13.72 7.58
CA LEU A 124 -8.48 13.52 8.56
C LEU A 124 -7.14 13.24 7.88
N CYS A 125 -7.14 12.44 6.81
CA CYS A 125 -5.93 12.13 6.05
C CYS A 125 -5.31 13.37 5.40
N ALA A 126 -6.13 14.33 4.94
CA ALA A 126 -5.65 15.56 4.29
C ALA A 126 -4.76 16.42 5.21
N TYR A 127 -5.04 16.43 6.52
CA TYR A 127 -4.20 17.15 7.49
C TYR A 127 -2.83 16.50 7.73
N GLY A 128 -2.72 15.19 7.46
CA GLY A 128 -1.51 14.40 7.69
C GLY A 128 -0.66 14.15 6.44
N GLN A 129 -1.09 14.61 5.26
CA GLN A 129 -0.53 14.19 3.96
C GLN A 129 -0.60 12.67 3.73
N THR A 130 -1.46 11.97 4.49
CA THR A 130 -1.70 10.54 4.36
C THR A 130 -2.59 10.29 3.14
N LYS A 131 -2.26 9.27 2.36
CA LYS A 131 -3.07 8.84 1.21
C LYS A 131 -4.10 7.80 1.66
N LEU A 132 -5.36 8.10 1.40
CA LEU A 132 -6.45 7.15 1.61
C LEU A 132 -6.48 6.11 0.47
N VAL A 133 -6.63 4.84 0.83
CA VAL A 133 -6.79 3.71 -0.07
C VAL A 133 -8.04 2.93 0.32
N PHE A 134 -8.91 2.63 -0.64
CA PHE A 134 -10.02 1.69 -0.41
C PHE A 134 -9.63 0.28 -0.86
N PHE A 135 -9.65 -0.67 0.06
CA PHE A 135 -9.52 -2.09 -0.21
C PHE A 135 -10.89 -2.66 -0.60
N MET A 136 -11.16 -2.74 -1.92
CA MET A 136 -12.40 -3.30 -2.46
C MET A 136 -12.53 -4.78 -2.11
N VAL A 137 -13.50 -5.11 -1.27
CA VAL A 137 -13.81 -6.49 -0.86
C VAL A 137 -14.62 -7.24 -1.93
N TRP A 138 -15.12 -8.43 -1.57
CA TRP A 138 -15.95 -9.30 -2.38
C TRP A 138 -17.18 -9.76 -1.58
N PRO A 139 -18.29 -10.14 -2.23
CA PRO A 139 -19.39 -10.83 -1.55
C PRO A 139 -19.02 -12.28 -1.23
N ALA A 140 -19.78 -12.90 -0.32
CA ALA A 140 -19.73 -14.36 -0.17
C ALA A 140 -20.03 -15.04 -1.52
N SER A 141 -19.40 -16.19 -1.76
CA SER A 141 -19.51 -16.96 -3.01
C SER A 141 -20.97 -17.28 -3.40
N GLN A 142 -21.82 -17.57 -2.42
CA GLN A 142 -23.26 -17.80 -2.63
C GLN A 142 -24.04 -16.56 -3.11
N ASN A 143 -23.46 -15.37 -2.94
CA ASN A 143 -24.02 -14.08 -3.32
C ASN A 143 -23.25 -13.45 -4.50
N TYR A 144 -22.74 -14.29 -5.41
CA TYR A 144 -21.89 -13.87 -6.54
C TYR A 144 -22.48 -12.70 -7.37
N GLN A 145 -23.80 -12.68 -7.56
CA GLN A 145 -24.52 -11.61 -8.25
C GLN A 145 -24.31 -10.21 -7.64
N MET A 146 -23.87 -10.13 -6.38
CA MET A 146 -23.64 -8.86 -5.68
C MET A 146 -22.31 -8.18 -6.03
N PHE A 147 -21.42 -8.84 -6.78
CA PHE A 147 -20.13 -8.26 -7.16
C PHE A 147 -20.28 -6.90 -7.84
N GLU A 148 -21.24 -6.74 -8.76
CA GLU A 148 -21.47 -5.48 -9.49
C GLU A 148 -21.79 -4.31 -8.54
N GLY A 149 -22.54 -4.57 -7.47
CA GLY A 149 -22.84 -3.57 -6.46
C GLY A 149 -21.59 -3.20 -5.64
N VAL A 150 -20.80 -4.19 -5.23
CA VAL A 150 -19.54 -3.96 -4.51
C VAL A 150 -18.57 -3.13 -5.35
N ILE A 151 -18.34 -3.52 -6.60
CA ILE A 151 -17.42 -2.86 -7.54
C ILE A 151 -17.82 -1.39 -7.73
N ARG A 152 -19.09 -1.15 -8.07
CA ARG A 152 -19.60 0.20 -8.31
C ARG A 152 -19.46 1.08 -7.07
N ASN A 153 -19.87 0.58 -5.91
CA ASN A 153 -19.89 1.40 -4.69
C ASN A 153 -18.48 1.73 -4.18
N TYR A 154 -17.52 0.83 -4.35
CA TYR A 154 -16.11 1.11 -4.06
C TYR A 154 -15.46 2.07 -5.05
N ALA A 155 -15.79 1.96 -6.34
CA ALA A 155 -15.35 2.93 -7.35
C ALA A 155 -15.89 4.33 -7.04
N ASP A 156 -17.20 4.46 -6.77
CA ASP A 156 -17.82 5.72 -6.36
C ASP A 156 -17.13 6.32 -5.12
N ALA A 157 -16.88 5.51 -4.08
CA ALA A 157 -16.24 5.98 -2.85
C ALA A 157 -14.82 6.50 -3.08
N ALA A 158 -14.02 5.79 -3.89
CA ALA A 158 -12.69 6.22 -4.26
C ALA A 158 -12.70 7.52 -5.08
N ASP A 159 -13.58 7.62 -6.07
CA ASP A 159 -13.71 8.78 -6.94
C ASP A 159 -14.16 10.03 -6.19
N LEU A 160 -15.23 9.91 -5.38
CA LEU A 160 -15.79 11.01 -4.58
C LEU A 160 -14.77 11.57 -3.58
N SER A 161 -13.95 10.70 -2.98
CA SER A 161 -12.93 11.10 -2.00
C SER A 161 -11.56 11.40 -2.61
N LYS A 162 -11.39 11.21 -3.93
CA LYS A 162 -10.08 11.27 -4.61
C LYS A 162 -9.05 10.42 -3.88
N ALA A 163 -9.42 9.19 -3.57
CA ALA A 163 -8.60 8.18 -2.91
C ALA A 163 -8.09 7.16 -3.93
N ILE A 164 -7.10 6.37 -3.52
CA ILE A 164 -6.63 5.25 -4.33
C ILE A 164 -7.64 4.11 -4.21
N LEU A 165 -8.06 3.54 -5.34
CA LEU A 165 -8.84 2.31 -5.35
C LEU A 165 -7.91 1.11 -5.46
N CYS A 166 -8.02 0.17 -4.53
CA CYS A 166 -7.42 -1.16 -4.65
C CYS A 166 -8.51 -2.17 -5.06
N PRO A 167 -8.53 -2.61 -6.34
CA PRO A 167 -9.68 -3.29 -6.93
C PRO A 167 -9.67 -4.82 -6.72
N VAL A 168 -9.45 -5.29 -5.49
CA VAL A 168 -9.33 -6.74 -5.21
C VAL A 168 -10.59 -7.51 -5.61
N GLY A 169 -11.77 -7.04 -5.19
CA GLY A 169 -13.05 -7.63 -5.57
C GLY A 169 -13.25 -7.75 -7.08
N GLN A 170 -12.92 -6.70 -7.84
CA GLN A 170 -12.99 -6.73 -9.30
C GLN A 170 -12.05 -7.79 -9.91
N GLN A 171 -10.80 -7.85 -9.44
CA GLN A 171 -9.83 -8.81 -9.96
C GLN A 171 -10.17 -10.25 -9.60
N TRP A 172 -10.71 -10.48 -8.39
CA TRP A 172 -11.27 -11.77 -8.00
C TRP A 172 -12.43 -12.17 -8.92
N LYS A 173 -13.38 -11.26 -9.17
CA LYS A 173 -14.48 -11.53 -10.09
C LYS A 173 -13.97 -11.92 -11.48
N ASN A 174 -13.04 -11.13 -12.04
CA ASN A 174 -12.44 -11.40 -13.35
C ASN A 174 -11.76 -12.78 -13.42
N TYR A 175 -11.06 -13.17 -12.35
CA TYR A 175 -10.44 -14.49 -12.26
C TYR A 175 -11.50 -15.59 -12.28
N ILE A 176 -12.52 -15.48 -11.43
CA ILE A 176 -13.60 -16.46 -11.31
C ILE A 176 -14.39 -16.57 -12.63
N ASP A 177 -14.79 -15.45 -13.24
CA ASP A 177 -15.53 -15.45 -14.51
C ASP A 177 -14.76 -16.18 -15.62
N ARG A 178 -13.44 -16.03 -15.67
CA ARG A 178 -12.59 -16.63 -16.71
C ARG A 178 -12.30 -18.11 -16.48
N THR A 179 -12.21 -18.53 -15.23
CA THR A 179 -11.65 -19.85 -14.88
C THR A 179 -12.66 -20.79 -14.23
N ASN A 180 -13.78 -20.25 -13.75
CA ASN A 180 -14.70 -20.91 -12.83
C ASN A 180 -14.02 -21.46 -11.55
N ASP A 181 -12.85 -20.93 -11.19
CA ASP A 181 -12.12 -21.31 -9.98
C ASP A 181 -12.42 -20.36 -8.82
N PHE A 182 -12.95 -20.92 -7.74
CA PHE A 182 -13.30 -20.23 -6.50
C PHE A 182 -12.24 -20.36 -5.40
N SER A 183 -11.02 -20.81 -5.74
CA SER A 183 -9.92 -21.08 -4.80
C SER A 183 -9.49 -19.87 -3.96
N TYR A 184 -9.87 -18.65 -4.32
CA TYR A 184 -9.64 -17.45 -3.50
C TYR A 184 -10.52 -17.41 -2.24
N TYR A 185 -11.66 -18.10 -2.24
CA TYR A 185 -12.48 -18.28 -1.06
C TYR A 185 -11.95 -19.40 -0.17
N GLY A 186 -12.03 -19.20 1.14
CA GLY A 186 -11.86 -20.25 2.13
C GLY A 186 -13.06 -21.18 2.20
N LEU A 187 -13.03 -22.12 3.14
CA LEU A 187 -14.04 -23.18 3.27
C LEU A 187 -15.45 -22.67 3.58
N ASP A 188 -15.57 -21.49 4.20
CA ASP A 188 -16.86 -20.88 4.51
C ASP A 188 -17.47 -20.10 3.33
N GLY A 189 -16.76 -20.03 2.20
CA GLY A 189 -17.20 -19.31 1.02
C GLY A 189 -17.27 -17.80 1.20
N PHE A 190 -16.64 -17.23 2.24
CA PHE A 190 -16.66 -15.80 2.54
C PHE A 190 -15.27 -15.24 2.88
N HIS A 191 -14.59 -15.78 3.89
CA HIS A 191 -13.23 -15.37 4.23
C HIS A 191 -12.25 -15.82 3.14
N PRO A 192 -11.13 -15.10 2.92
CA PRO A 192 -10.17 -15.48 1.91
C PRO A 192 -9.43 -16.77 2.31
N SER A 193 -9.17 -17.64 1.33
CA SER A 193 -8.12 -18.65 1.47
C SER A 193 -6.76 -17.96 1.53
N LEU A 194 -5.70 -18.70 1.88
CA LEU A 194 -4.34 -18.16 1.80
C LEU A 194 -4.00 -17.67 0.39
N THR A 195 -4.43 -18.40 -0.65
CA THR A 195 -4.24 -17.99 -2.05
C THR A 195 -4.96 -16.67 -2.34
N GLY A 196 -6.19 -16.52 -1.85
CA GLY A 196 -6.96 -15.27 -1.97
C GLY A 196 -6.27 -14.10 -1.28
N SER A 197 -5.80 -14.27 -0.04
CA SER A 197 -5.09 -13.22 0.71
C SER A 197 -3.76 -12.83 0.04
N LYS A 198 -3.01 -13.79 -0.51
CA LYS A 198 -1.80 -13.49 -1.28
C LYS A 198 -2.10 -12.68 -2.54
N LYS A 199 -3.14 -13.04 -3.29
CA LYS A 199 -3.57 -12.26 -4.46
C LYS A 199 -4.06 -10.87 -4.06
N ALA A 200 -4.76 -10.73 -2.93
CA ALA A 200 -5.16 -9.43 -2.40
C ALA A 200 -3.94 -8.56 -2.05
N ALA A 201 -2.90 -9.15 -1.44
CA ALA A 201 -1.67 -8.45 -1.12
C ALA A 201 -0.94 -7.91 -2.36
N GLU A 202 -0.78 -8.74 -3.39
CA GLU A 202 -0.24 -8.35 -4.71
C GLU A 202 -0.97 -7.14 -5.30
N ILE A 203 -2.31 -7.18 -5.33
CA ILE A 203 -3.14 -6.11 -5.89
C ILE A 203 -3.04 -4.83 -5.04
N ILE A 204 -2.92 -4.95 -3.70
CA ILE A 204 -2.71 -3.79 -2.82
C ILE A 204 -1.38 -3.12 -3.14
N VAL A 205 -0.28 -3.89 -3.24
CA VAL A 205 1.04 -3.37 -3.55
C VAL A 205 1.05 -2.72 -4.95
N ASP A 206 0.46 -3.37 -5.95
CA ASP A 206 0.30 -2.84 -7.31
C ASP A 206 -0.51 -1.53 -7.35
N SER A 207 -1.50 -1.39 -6.48
CA SER A 207 -2.35 -0.19 -6.45
C SER A 207 -1.63 1.01 -5.83
N ILE A 208 -0.69 0.76 -4.91
CA ILE A 208 0.00 1.79 -4.14
C ILE A 208 1.34 2.20 -4.77
N PHE A 209 2.11 1.26 -5.33
CA PHE A 209 3.52 1.45 -5.70
C PHE A 209 3.83 1.21 -7.19
N LYS A 210 2.92 1.61 -8.09
CA LYS A 210 3.13 1.56 -9.54
C LYS A 210 4.43 2.22 -9.99
#